data_AF-A0AAJ3RND7-F1
#
_entry.id   AF-A0AAJ3RND7-F1
#
_cell.length_a   1.000
_cell.length_b   1.000
_cell.length_c   1.000
_cell.angle_alpha   90.00
_cell.angle_beta   90.00
_cell.angle_gamma   90.00
#
_symmetry.space_group_name_H-M   'P 1'
#
loop_
_entity.id
_entity.type
_entity.pdbx_description
1 polymer ?
#
loop_
_entity_poly.entity_id
_entity_poly.type
_entity_poly.pdbx_seq_one_letter_code
_entity_poly.pdbx_strand_id
1 'polypeptide(L)' 'MGQKKEHNNLIKVHLKKRGITQTWLAKDLGMSFSITNAYICNRKQPNLAIIFRVADLLGVSPKELVE' A
#
# COMPACT_ATOMS: atom_id res chain seq x y z
N MET A 1 22.16 -19.34 -0.67
CA MET A 1 20.72 -19.12 -0.93
C MET A 1 20.56 -17.66 -1.30
N GLY A 2 20.39 -17.36 -2.58
CA GLY A 2 20.22 -15.98 -3.05
C GLY A 2 18.99 -15.37 -2.37
N GLN A 3 19.16 -14.22 -1.73
CA GLN A 3 18.04 -13.47 -1.18
C GLN A 3 17.13 -13.10 -2.36
N LYS A 4 16.02 -13.83 -2.55
CA LYS A 4 14.91 -13.33 -3.36
C LYS A 4 14.40 -12.11 -2.60
N LYS A 5 14.82 -10.92 -3.02
CA LYS A 5 14.14 -9.68 -2.63
C LYS A 5 12.71 -9.80 -3.15
N GLU A 6 11.79 -10.18 -2.28
CA GLU A 6 10.38 -10.05 -2.57
C GLU A 6 10.09 -8.56 -2.68
N HIS A 7 9.66 -8.10 -3.85
CA HIS A 7 9.11 -6.75 -4.00
C HIS A 7 7.82 -6.68 -3.19
N ASN A 8 7.95 -6.28 -1.93
CA ASN A 8 6.85 -6.14 -1.00
C ASN A 8 6.44 -4.68 -0.93
N ASN A 9 5.15 -4.43 -0.98
CA ASN A 9 4.63 -3.09 -0.74
C ASN A 9 4.56 -2.84 0.78
N LEU A 10 5.06 -1.67 1.20
CA LEU A 10 5.16 -1.28 2.61
C LEU A 10 3.92 -0.51 3.11
N ILE A 11 2.87 -0.47 2.30
CA ILE A 11 1.60 0.23 2.59
C ILE A 11 1.05 -0.22 3.94
N LYS A 12 1.08 -1.53 4.24
CA LYS A 12 0.61 -2.09 5.52
C LYS A 12 1.37 -1.53 6.72
N VAL A 13 2.68 -1.36 6.59
CA VAL A 13 3.54 -0.87 7.67
C VAL A 13 3.24 0.60 7.94
N HIS A 14 3.14 1.41 6.89
CA HIS A 14 2.83 2.84 7.00
C HIS A 14 1.42 3.11 7.54
N LEU A 15 0.43 2.33 7.12
CA LEU A 15 -0.92 2.40 7.68
C LEU A 15 -0.93 2.11 9.19
N LYS A 16 -0.24 1.05 9.62
CA LYS A 16 -0.12 0.69 11.04
C LYS A 16 0.61 1.76 11.85
N LYS A 17 1.73 2.29 11.34
CA LYS A 17 2.49 3.36 11.99
C LYS A 17 1.66 4.61 12.25
N ARG A 18 0.74 4.93 11.33
CA ARG A 18 -0.13 6.11 11.43
C ARG A 18 -1.47 5.84 12.11
N GLY A 19 -1.78 4.59 12.48
CA GLY A 19 -3.07 4.21 13.03
C GLY A 19 -4.25 4.34 12.04
N ILE A 20 -3.96 4.31 10.73
CA ILE A 20 -4.96 4.47 9.68
C ILE A 20 -5.57 3.10 9.36
N THR A 21 -6.90 3.06 9.27
CA THR A 21 -7.62 1.83 8.93
C THR A 21 -7.59 1.58 7.42
N GLN A 22 -7.62 0.29 7.04
CA GLN A 22 -7.68 -0.10 5.63
C GLN A 22 -9.00 0.35 4.98
N THR A 23 -10.08 0.41 5.78
CA THR A 23 -11.39 0.92 5.35
C THR A 23 -11.34 2.39 4.97
N TRP A 24 -10.56 3.19 5.71
CA TRP A 24 -10.33 4.60 5.36
C TRP A 24 -9.62 4.71 4.01
N LEU A 25 -8.53 3.96 3.81
CA LEU A 25 -7.79 3.99 2.55
C LEU A 25 -8.65 3.53 1.37
N ALA A 26 -9.47 2.49 1.56
CA ALA A 26 -10.38 2.01 0.51
C ALA A 26 -11.42 3.07 0.12
N LYS A 27 -11.99 3.78 1.11
CA LYS A 27 -12.95 4.87 0.90
C LYS A 27 -12.31 6.02 0.13
N ASP A 28 -11.10 6.42 0.52
CA ASP A 28 -10.40 7.55 -0.08
C ASP A 28 -9.92 7.25 -1.51
N LEU A 29 -9.42 6.02 -1.75
CA LEU A 29 -9.09 5.55 -3.10
C LEU A 29 -10.31 5.32 -4.00
N GLY A 30 -11.52 5.31 -3.44
CA GLY A 30 -12.76 4.97 -4.16
C GLY A 30 -12.79 3.52 -4.63
N MET A 31 -12.13 2.61 -3.90
CA MET A 31 -12.02 1.19 -4.25
C MET A 31 -12.72 0.30 -3.23
N SER A 32 -13.03 -0.94 -3.60
CA SER A 32 -13.57 -1.89 -2.64
C SER A 32 -12.52 -2.26 -1.58
N PHE A 33 -13.00 -2.57 -0.38
CA PHE A 33 -12.16 -3.03 0.72
C PHE A 33 -11.34 -4.26 0.32
N SER A 34 -11.95 -5.21 -0.39
CA SER A 34 -11.29 -6.45 -0.84
C SER A 34 -10.12 -6.18 -1.78
N ILE A 35 -10.24 -5.20 -2.70
CA ILE A 35 -9.15 -4.82 -3.60
C ILE A 35 -8.01 -4.17 -2.81
N THR A 36 -8.36 -3.23 -1.93
CA THR A 36 -7.38 -2.53 -1.08
C THR A 36 -6.64 -3.51 -0.16
N ASN A 37 -7.35 -4.48 0.42
CA ASN A 37 -6.77 -5.53 1.24
C ASN A 37 -5.86 -6.48 0.44
N ALA A 38 -6.19 -6.75 -0.82
CA ALA A 38 -5.32 -7.54 -1.70
C ALA A 38 -3.97 -6.84 -1.95
N TYR A 39 -3.97 -5.50 -2.09
CA TYR A 39 -2.74 -4.72 -2.17
C TYR A 39 -1.95 -4.77 -0.88
N ILE A 40 -2.59 -4.46 0.26
CA ILE A 40 -1.97 -4.41 1.59
C ILE A 40 -1.38 -5.76 2.03
N CYS A 41 -2.00 -6.88 1.63
CA CYS A 41 -1.53 -8.22 1.94
C CYS A 41 -0.55 -8.79 0.91
N ASN A 42 -0.02 -7.97 -0.02
CA ASN A 42 0.85 -8.41 -1.12
C ASN A 42 0.26 -9.54 -1.99
N ARG A 43 -1.07 -9.75 -1.96
CA ARG A 43 -1.75 -10.74 -2.80
C ARG A 43 -1.88 -10.25 -4.25
N LYS A 44 -1.88 -8.93 -4.44
CA LYS A 44 -1.87 -8.26 -5.73
C LYS A 44 -0.96 -7.04 -5.62
N GLN A 45 -0.18 -6.75 -6.66
CA GLN A 45 0.58 -5.51 -6.71
C GLN A 45 -0.33 -4.35 -7.15
N PRO A 46 -0.32 -3.21 -6.43
CA PRO A 46 -0.95 -1.99 -6.90
C PRO A 46 -0.21 -1.48 -8.14
N ASN A 47 -0.93 -0.82 -9.04
CA ASN A 47 -0.29 -0.13 -10.15
C ASN A 47 0.43 1.14 -9.64
N LEU A 48 1.26 1.73 -10.50
CA LEU A 48 2.01 2.94 -10.16
C LEU A 48 1.08 4.08 -9.70
N ALA A 49 -0.05 4.28 -10.39
CA ALA A 49 -1.01 5.33 -10.06
C ALA A 49 -1.60 5.19 -8.64
N ILE A 50 -1.89 3.96 -8.21
CA ILE A 50 -2.37 3.68 -6.85
C ILE A 50 -1.25 3.93 -5.84
N ILE A 51 -0.01 3.53 -6.14
CA ILE A 51 1.14 3.80 -5.26
C ILE A 51 1.31 5.31 -5.05
N PHE A 52 1.27 6.11 -6.12
CA PHE A 52 1.33 7.57 -6.02
C PHE A 52 0.16 8.15 -5.22
N ARG A 53 -1.07 7.72 -5.47
CA ARG A 53 -2.22 8.17 -4.68
C ARG A 53 -2.09 7.83 -3.20
N VAL A 54 -1.66 6.60 -2.87
CA VAL A 54 -1.43 6.19 -1.48
C VAL A 54 -0.29 7.01 -0.86
N ALA A 55 0.76 7.31 -1.61
CA ALA A 55 1.87 8.15 -1.18
C ALA A 55 1.41 9.57 -0.85
N ASP A 56 0.58 10.17 -1.70
CA ASP A 56 -0.01 11.50 -1.50
C ASP A 56 -0.92 11.52 -0.26
N LEU A 57 -1.80 10.52 -0.11
CA LEU A 57 -2.70 10.40 1.03
C LEU A 57 -1.97 10.20 2.35
N LEU A 58 -0.87 9.45 2.32
CA LEU A 58 -0.04 9.23 3.49
C LEU A 58 1.01 10.34 3.67
N GLY A 59 1.20 11.24 2.71
CA GLY A 59 2.26 12.26 2.73
C GLY A 59 3.66 11.64 2.89
N VAL A 60 3.93 10.54 2.19
CA VAL A 60 5.25 9.86 2.15
C VAL A 60 5.75 9.76 0.73
N SER A 61 7.05 9.50 0.54
CA SER A 61 7.56 9.27 -0.81
C SER A 61 7.04 7.93 -1.36
N PRO A 62 6.64 7.84 -2.65
CA PRO A 62 6.27 6.57 -3.30
C PRO A 62 7.37 5.50 -3.18
N LYS A 63 8.64 5.93 -3.11
CA LYS A 63 9.80 5.05 -2.91
C LYS A 63 9.81 4.41 -1.52
N GLU A 64 9.16 5.00 -0.53
CA GLU A 64 9.00 4.39 0.81
C GLU A 64 7.87 3.36 0.86
N LEU A 65 7.04 3.29 -0.19
CA LEU A 65 5.93 2.33 -0.28
C LEU A 65 6.31 1.06 -1.05
N VAL A 66 7.48 1.04 -1.71
CA VAL A 66 7.98 -0.08 -2.52
C VAL A 66 9.40 -0.45 -2.09
N GLU A 67 9.71 -1.75 -1.99
CA GLU A 67 11.05 -2.28 -1.66
C GLU A 67 11.66 -3.08 -2.82
#